data_AF-A0A1H1A787-F1
#
_entry.id   AF-A0A1H1A787-F1
#
_cell.length_a   1.000
_cell.length_b   1.000
_cell.length_c   1.000
_cell.angle_alpha   90.00
_cell.angle_beta   90.00
_cell.angle_gamma   90.00
#
_symmetry.space_group_name_H-M   'P 1'
#
loop_
_entity.id
_entity.type
_entity.pdbx_description
1 polymer ?
#
loop_
_entity_poly.entity_id
_entity_poly.type
_entity_poly.pdbx_seq_one_letter_code
_entity_poly.pdbx_strand_id
1 'polypeptide(L)'
;MLIHSLIKTATESELRYIASLDYDQNSERHLDALRSLIFEQGGDLQEDQYWYPHEVIALGSHQLNDGHEREFFFCTMLLLQAIANGYDTSVDLGDKLSDRAKDYDRLPAALRDEVIRAYESVVA
;
A
#
# COMPACT_ATOMS: atom_id res chain seq x y z
N MET A 1 -1.13 13.18 -4.53
CA MET A 1 0.32 12.88 -4.36
C MET A 1 0.78 12.04 -5.55
N LEU A 2 2.02 12.16 -6.05
CA LEU A 2 2.50 11.28 -7.14
C LEU A 2 2.93 9.92 -6.58
N ILE A 3 2.65 8.82 -7.28
CA ILE A 3 3.12 7.48 -6.90
C ILE A 3 4.64 7.44 -6.72
N HIS A 4 5.07 6.83 -5.63
CA HIS A 4 6.48 6.67 -5.32
C HIS A 4 7.19 5.79 -6.35
N SER A 5 8.37 6.21 -6.82
CA SER A 5 9.11 5.54 -7.91
C SER A 5 9.43 4.08 -7.60
N LEU A 6 9.70 3.74 -6.33
CA LEU A 6 9.94 2.36 -5.90
C LEU A 6 8.72 1.44 -6.12
N ILE A 7 7.49 1.96 -6.06
CA ILE A 7 6.28 1.14 -6.28
C ILE A 7 6.20 0.72 -7.75
N LYS A 8 6.68 1.57 -8.68
CA LYS A 8 6.77 1.22 -10.11
C LYS A 8 7.80 0.12 -10.42
N THR A 9 8.60 -0.29 -9.43
CA THR A 9 9.52 -1.44 -9.55
C THR A 9 8.92 -2.74 -9.04
N ALA A 10 7.62 -2.74 -8.68
CA ALA A 10 6.92 -3.93 -8.23
C ALA A 10 7.02 -5.04 -9.29
N THR A 11 7.43 -6.21 -8.84
CA THR A 11 7.51 -7.42 -9.64
C THR A 11 6.17 -8.14 -9.65
N GLU A 12 5.96 -8.96 -10.67
CA GLU A 12 4.76 -9.79 -10.79
C GLU A 12 4.53 -10.69 -9.55
N SER A 13 5.60 -11.22 -8.94
CA SER A 13 5.49 -12.04 -7.72
C SER A 13 5.02 -11.24 -6.51
N GLU A 14 5.51 -10.00 -6.36
CA GLU A 14 5.09 -9.10 -5.28
C GLU A 14 3.61 -8.71 -5.45
N LEU A 15 3.18 -8.42 -6.69
CA LEU A 15 1.77 -8.11 -6.97
C LEU A 15 0.85 -9.30 -6.71
N ARG A 16 1.28 -10.52 -7.06
CA ARG A 16 0.53 -11.75 -6.78
C ARG A 16 0.40 -12.02 -5.29
N TYR A 17 1.47 -11.78 -4.53
CA TYR A 17 1.41 -11.88 -3.08
C TYR A 17 0.36 -10.93 -2.51
N ILE A 18 0.42 -9.64 -2.87
CA ILE A 18 -0.57 -8.65 -2.41
C ILE A 18 -1.98 -9.07 -2.82
N ALA A 19 -2.17 -9.50 -4.08
CA ALA A 19 -3.47 -9.91 -4.60
C ALA A 19 -4.09 -11.12 -3.86
N SER A 20 -3.28 -11.94 -3.20
CA SER A 20 -3.75 -13.11 -2.41
C SER A 20 -4.16 -12.79 -0.97
N LEU A 21 -3.92 -11.56 -0.48
CA LEU A 21 -4.07 -11.24 0.95
C LEU A 21 -5.50 -11.37 1.48
N ASP A 22 -6.52 -11.32 0.62
CA ASP A 22 -7.91 -11.62 0.98
C ASP A 22 -8.23 -13.13 0.88
N TYR A 23 -7.39 -13.97 1.49
CA TYR A 23 -7.53 -15.42 1.48
C TYR A 23 -7.70 -16.02 0.06
N ASP A 24 -6.92 -15.50 -0.89
CA ASP A 24 -6.99 -15.82 -2.33
C ASP A 24 -8.34 -15.52 -3.01
N GLN A 25 -9.28 -14.87 -2.35
CA GLN A 25 -10.56 -14.51 -2.95
C GLN A 25 -10.33 -13.51 -4.09
N ASN A 26 -10.78 -13.87 -5.29
CA ASN A 26 -10.71 -13.02 -6.48
C ASN A 26 -9.28 -12.50 -6.78
N SER A 27 -8.25 -13.27 -6.42
CA SER A 27 -6.85 -12.84 -6.51
C SER A 27 -6.45 -12.38 -7.92
N GLU A 28 -6.91 -13.04 -8.99
CA GLU A 28 -6.65 -12.58 -10.36
C GLU A 28 -7.28 -11.20 -10.66
N ARG A 29 -8.46 -10.90 -10.10
CA ARG A 29 -9.09 -9.58 -10.24
C ARG A 29 -8.33 -8.51 -9.47
N HIS A 30 -7.86 -8.82 -8.27
CA HIS A 30 -6.98 -7.93 -7.51
C HIS A 30 -5.67 -7.69 -8.26
N LEU A 31 -5.07 -8.73 -8.83
CA LEU A 31 -3.83 -8.63 -9.57
C LEU A 31 -3.94 -7.72 -10.79
N ASP A 32 -4.99 -7.90 -11.60
CA ASP A 32 -5.24 -7.03 -12.74
C ASP A 32 -5.46 -5.57 -12.31
N ALA A 33 -6.24 -5.35 -11.25
CA ALA A 33 -6.47 -4.02 -10.71
C ALA A 33 -5.19 -3.38 -10.13
N LEU A 34 -4.33 -4.15 -9.45
CA LEU A 34 -3.03 -3.68 -8.94
C LEU A 34 -2.09 -3.26 -10.07
N ARG A 35 -2.05 -4.02 -11.17
CA ARG A 35 -1.25 -3.66 -12.36
C ARG A 35 -1.73 -2.34 -12.95
N SER A 36 -3.03 -2.20 -13.20
CA SER A 36 -3.58 -0.94 -13.71
C SER A 36 -3.31 0.22 -12.74
N LEU A 37 -3.50 0.01 -11.43
CA LEU A 37 -3.23 1.04 -10.42
C LEU A 37 -1.79 1.54 -10.48
N ILE A 38 -0.82 0.63 -10.50
CA ILE A 38 0.61 0.99 -10.40
C ILE A 38 1.17 1.51 -11.72
N PHE A 39 0.83 0.87 -12.84
CA PHE A 39 1.49 1.13 -14.12
C PHE A 39 0.72 2.09 -15.03
N GLU A 40 -0.59 2.27 -14.82
CA GLU A 40 -1.43 3.09 -15.69
C GLU A 40 -2.03 4.29 -14.95
N GLN A 41 -2.47 4.10 -13.70
CA GLN A 41 -3.20 5.11 -12.92
C GLN A 41 -2.30 5.91 -11.98
N GLY A 42 -1.00 5.60 -11.93
CA GLY A 42 -0.05 6.34 -11.10
C GLY A 42 -0.40 6.30 -9.60
N GLY A 43 -0.92 5.16 -9.12
CA GLY A 43 -1.25 4.92 -7.71
C GLY A 43 -2.54 5.58 -7.22
N ASP A 44 -3.26 6.31 -8.09
CA ASP A 44 -4.50 6.98 -7.72
C ASP A 44 -5.70 6.06 -7.93
N LEU A 45 -6.25 5.57 -6.81
CA LEU A 45 -7.47 4.75 -6.79
C LEU A 45 -8.67 5.52 -7.36
N GLN A 46 -9.48 4.82 -8.16
CA GLN A 46 -10.71 5.30 -8.78
C GLN A 46 -11.95 4.83 -7.99
N GLU A 47 -13.09 5.50 -8.19
CA GLU A 47 -14.32 5.27 -7.41
C GLU A 47 -14.81 3.80 -7.38
N ASP A 48 -14.55 3.03 -8.44
CA ASP A 48 -14.96 1.63 -8.56
C ASP A 48 -13.96 0.61 -7.96
N GLN A 49 -12.83 1.09 -7.43
CA GLN A 49 -11.73 0.26 -6.94
C GLN A 49 -11.76 -0.02 -5.42
N TYR A 50 -12.88 0.26 -4.75
CA TYR A 50 -13.02 0.09 -3.30
C TYR A 50 -12.78 -1.36 -2.86
N TRP A 51 -13.29 -2.32 -3.63
CA TRP A 51 -13.02 -3.75 -3.37
C TRP A 51 -11.76 -4.23 -4.08
N TYR A 52 -11.48 -3.74 -5.28
CA TYR A 52 -10.36 -4.21 -6.12
C TYR A 52 -9.55 -3.02 -6.66
N PRO A 53 -8.34 -2.73 -6.17
CA PRO A 53 -7.53 -3.51 -5.23
C PRO A 53 -7.46 -2.94 -3.81
N HIS A 54 -8.29 -1.94 -3.44
CA HIS A 54 -8.11 -1.23 -2.16
C HIS A 54 -8.17 -2.15 -0.93
N GLU A 55 -9.04 -3.16 -0.91
CA GLU A 55 -9.14 -4.15 0.18
C GLU A 55 -7.78 -4.81 0.50
N VAL A 56 -7.11 -5.39 -0.51
CA VAL A 56 -5.83 -6.07 -0.31
C VAL A 56 -4.68 -5.11 -0.02
N ILE A 57 -4.77 -3.86 -0.51
CA ILE A 57 -3.83 -2.79 -0.14
C ILE A 57 -3.98 -2.45 1.34
N ALA A 58 -5.21 -2.28 1.83
CA ALA A 58 -5.47 -2.03 3.24
C ALA A 58 -4.93 -3.19 4.09
N LEU A 59 -5.32 -4.44 3.77
CA LEU A 59 -4.84 -5.64 4.46
C LEU A 59 -3.31 -5.73 4.49
N GLY A 60 -2.64 -5.53 3.34
CA GLY A 60 -1.18 -5.56 3.25
C GLY A 60 -0.47 -4.44 3.99
N SER A 61 -1.16 -3.34 4.31
CA SER A 61 -0.62 -2.24 5.10
C SER A 61 -0.76 -2.45 6.62
N HIS A 62 -1.46 -3.50 7.06
CA HIS A 62 -1.74 -3.75 8.48
C HIS A 62 -0.79 -4.74 9.13
N GLN A 63 0.00 -5.49 8.36
CA GLN A 63 0.92 -6.48 8.92
C GLN A 63 2.14 -6.68 8.04
N LEU A 64 3.32 -6.55 8.65
CA LEU A 64 4.58 -6.98 8.03
C LEU A 64 4.77 -8.49 8.22
N ASN A 65 4.89 -9.22 7.11
CA ASN A 65 5.27 -10.63 7.09
C ASN A 65 6.74 -10.78 6.67
N ASP A 66 7.45 -11.72 7.29
CA ASP A 66 8.88 -11.94 7.06
C ASP A 66 9.15 -12.29 5.59
N GLY A 67 10.08 -11.57 4.94
CA GLY A 67 10.40 -11.74 3.53
C GLY A 67 9.47 -11.00 2.55
N HIS A 68 8.50 -10.24 3.07
CA HIS A 68 7.54 -9.45 2.28
C HIS A 68 7.61 -7.94 2.64
N GLU A 69 8.80 -7.45 2.96
CA GLU A 69 9.03 -6.06 3.35
C GLU A 69 8.64 -5.07 2.24
N ARG A 70 8.84 -5.45 0.97
CA ARG A 70 8.53 -4.59 -0.18
C ARG A 70 7.03 -4.49 -0.43
N GLU A 71 6.31 -5.59 -0.29
CA GLU A 71 4.85 -5.64 -0.43
C GLU A 71 4.16 -4.85 0.69
N PHE A 72 4.63 -5.00 1.93
CA PHE A 72 4.16 -4.18 3.05
C PHE A 72 4.43 -2.69 2.82
N PHE A 73 5.63 -2.35 2.33
CA PHE A 73 5.98 -0.98 1.94
C PHE A 73 5.05 -0.45 0.83
N PHE A 74 4.82 -1.21 -0.25
CA PHE A 74 3.93 -0.80 -1.34
C PHE A 74 2.51 -0.55 -0.85
N CYS A 75 1.96 -1.47 -0.07
CA CYS A 75 0.62 -1.35 0.48
C CYS A 75 0.49 -0.13 1.40
N THR A 76 1.48 0.10 2.26
CA THR A 76 1.52 1.29 3.13
C THR A 76 1.52 2.58 2.31
N MET A 77 2.40 2.68 1.31
CA MET A 77 2.53 3.91 0.51
C MET A 77 1.29 4.18 -0.35
N LEU A 78 0.68 3.13 -0.94
CA LEU A 78 -0.57 3.26 -1.70
C LEU A 78 -1.75 3.66 -0.81
N LEU A 79 -1.84 3.10 0.41
CA LEU A 79 -2.87 3.52 1.37
C LEU A 79 -2.68 4.99 1.80
N LEU A 80 -1.45 5.42 2.09
CA LEU A 80 -1.18 6.82 2.41
C LEU A 80 -1.53 7.75 1.26
N GLN A 81 -1.29 7.34 0.01
CA GLN A 81 -1.72 8.09 -1.17
C GLN A 81 -3.25 8.18 -1.28
N ALA A 82 -3.95 7.08 -1.04
CA ALA A 82 -5.41 7.04 -1.02
C ALA A 82 -5.97 8.03 0.03
N ILE A 83 -5.40 8.03 1.24
CA ILE A 83 -5.81 8.94 2.32
C ILE A 83 -5.50 10.40 1.95
N ALA A 84 -4.29 10.68 1.45
CA ALA A 84 -3.88 12.03 1.06
C ALA A 84 -4.75 12.63 -0.06
N ASN A 85 -5.26 11.79 -0.96
CA ASN A 85 -6.16 12.21 -2.02
C ASN A 85 -7.64 12.24 -1.59
N GLY A 86 -7.96 11.90 -0.34
CA GLY A 86 -9.32 11.86 0.21
C GLY A 86 -10.15 10.65 -0.24
N TYR A 87 -9.52 9.62 -0.81
CA TYR A 87 -10.20 8.38 -1.21
C TYR A 87 -10.61 7.54 0.00
N ASP A 88 -9.68 7.35 0.95
CA ASP A 88 -9.95 6.63 2.20
C ASP A 88 -9.90 7.61 3.37
N THR A 89 -11.06 7.84 3.99
CA THR A 89 -11.21 8.69 5.18
C THR A 89 -11.51 7.88 6.44
N SER A 90 -11.43 6.55 6.35
CA SER A 90 -11.80 5.64 7.46
C SER A 90 -10.64 5.38 8.42
N VAL A 91 -9.41 5.64 7.97
CA VAL A 91 -8.17 5.36 8.71
C VAL A 91 -7.73 6.57 9.52
N ASP A 92 -7.58 6.41 10.83
CA ASP A 92 -6.86 7.37 11.67
C ASP A 92 -5.34 7.18 11.48
N LEU A 93 -4.67 8.19 10.94
CA LEU A 93 -3.24 8.13 10.63
C LEU A 93 -2.36 8.08 11.87
N GLY A 94 -2.76 8.74 12.96
CA GLY A 94 -2.00 8.77 14.21
C GLY A 94 -2.01 7.40 14.88
N ASP A 95 -3.19 6.80 14.98
CA ASP A 95 -3.36 5.44 15.50
C ASP A 95 -2.63 4.43 14.62
N LYS A 96 -2.78 4.51 13.29
CA LYS A 96 -2.08 3.60 12.37
C LYS A 96 -0.56 3.69 12.51
N LEU A 97 -0.01 4.90 12.56
CA LEU A 97 1.44 5.10 12.72
C LEU A 97 1.93 4.49 14.03
N SER A 98 1.22 4.73 15.13
CA SER A 98 1.55 4.17 16.44
C SER A 98 1.46 2.64 16.44
N ASP A 99 0.38 2.08 15.93
CA ASP A 99 0.12 0.64 15.90
C ASP A 99 1.15 -0.13 15.07
N ARG A 100 1.63 0.49 13.98
CA ARG A 100 2.56 -0.13 13.03
C ARG A 100 4.02 0.30 13.22
N ALA A 101 4.33 1.12 14.22
CA ALA A 101 5.69 1.63 14.45
C ALA A 101 6.76 0.53 14.46
N LYS A 102 6.49 -0.59 15.14
CA LYS A 102 7.42 -1.73 15.20
C LYS A 102 7.62 -2.44 13.86
N ASP A 103 6.61 -2.46 13.00
CA ASP A 103 6.73 -3.03 11.66
C ASP A 103 7.57 -2.11 10.77
N TYR A 104 7.39 -0.80 10.89
CA TYR A 104 8.22 0.18 10.19
C TYR A 104 9.69 0.13 10.62
N ASP A 105 9.97 -0.09 11.91
CA ASP A 105 11.35 -0.24 12.40
C ASP A 105 12.09 -1.45 11.82
N ARG A 106 11.35 -2.49 11.40
CA ARG A 106 11.88 -3.73 10.82
C ARG A 106 12.13 -3.62 9.31
N LEU A 107 11.61 -2.59 8.66
CA LEU A 107 11.88 -2.36 7.24
C LEU A 107 13.36 -2.04 7.01
N PRO A 108 13.90 -2.38 5.83
CA PRO A 108 15.16 -1.82 5.37
C PRO A 108 15.16 -0.30 5.50
N ALA A 109 16.25 0.28 6.01
CA ALA A 109 16.29 1.71 6.37
C ALA A 109 15.79 2.64 5.26
N ALA A 110 16.17 2.37 4.00
CA ALA A 110 15.71 3.15 2.86
C ALA A 110 14.19 3.13 2.69
N LEU A 111 13.51 2.00 2.92
CA LEU A 111 12.05 1.89 2.82
C LEU A 111 11.36 2.56 4.01
N ARG A 112 11.87 2.34 5.22
CA ARG A 112 11.35 2.99 6.44
C ARG A 112 11.37 4.51 6.32
N ASP A 113 12.48 5.07 5.86
CA ASP A 113 12.66 6.51 5.76
C ASP A 113 11.66 7.14 4.76
N GLU A 114 11.30 6.43 3.68
CA GLU A 114 10.24 6.87 2.77
C GLU A 114 8.84 6.78 3.39
N VAL A 115 8.56 5.76 4.19
CA VAL A 115 7.28 5.67 4.91
C VAL A 115 7.12 6.83 5.88
N ILE A 116 8.15 7.15 6.66
CA ILE A 116 8.12 8.27 7.61
C ILE A 116 7.89 9.59 6.87
N ARG A 117 8.63 9.84 5.77
CA ARG A 117 8.43 11.02 4.92
C ARG A 117 7.00 11.10 4.37
N ALA A 118 6.43 9.97 3.95
CA ALA A 118 5.05 9.93 3.47
C ALA A 118 4.06 10.36 4.56
N TYR A 119 4.15 9.79 5.76
CA TYR A 119 3.30 10.20 6.90
C TYR A 119 3.41 11.70 7.20
N GLU A 120 4.63 12.24 7.25
CA GLU A 120 4.86 13.67 7.45
C GLU A 120 4.18 14.53 6.37
N SER A 121 4.16 14.06 5.11
CA SER A 121 3.54 14.78 4.00
C SER A 121 2.01 14.74 3.99
N VAL A 122 1.39 13.71 4.59
CA VAL A 122 -0.09 13.59 4.65
C VAL A 122 -0.67 14.40 5.82
N VAL A 123 0.10 14.61 6.88
CA VAL A 123 -0.33 15.32 8.10
C VAL A 123 -0.08 16.84 8.02
N ALA A 124 0.75 17.30 7.08
CA ALA A 124 1.09 18.72 6.87
C ALA A 124 -0.02 19.51 6.15
#